data_AF-A0AA42E1I7-F1
#
_entry.id   AF-A0AA42E1I7-F1
#
_cell.length_a   1.000
_cell.length_b   1.000
_cell.length_c   1.000
_cell.angle_alpha   90.00
_cell.angle_beta   90.00
_cell.angle_gamma   90.00
#
_symmetry.space_group_name_H-M   'P 1'
#
loop_
_entity.id
_entity.type
_entity.pdbx_description
1 polymer ?
#
loop_
_entity_poly.entity_id
_entity_poly.type
_entity_poly.pdbx_seq_one_letter_code
_entity_poly.pdbx_strand_id
1 'polypeptide(L)'
;MRHKRHGTAARPSAETSADKVLRAFNTWSFKREQPENPHLLMQVVTTAVARGEPLRFVMYWGKGPRCSIGPEDLECLDFVGGMMARIREVHTAGAAVTLILTDTHARHNGHPEESIDAYFAAIAAEAARRGFATCRLSGLVAAAGETAVAADDAPMPEDVLESLAASAGKWYRGAGTAEDGARAYYTMNMVERRAVEIAFPGAIFATFNGSRLRCLFPARMPIFYMYSLRRGVAVKPWFLPADQELCEPDACRCRTPEAMPD
;
A
#
# COMPACT_ATOMS: atom_id res chain seq x y z
N MET A 1 -0.48 38.48 50.55
CA MET A 1 -1.03 37.56 49.52
C MET A 1 0.02 37.38 48.43
N ARG A 2 0.62 36.18 48.30
CA ARG A 2 1.60 35.88 47.24
C ARG A 2 0.85 35.38 46.00
N HIS A 3 0.81 36.18 44.94
CA HIS A 3 0.30 35.74 43.65
C HIS A 3 1.23 34.68 43.05
N LYS A 4 0.76 33.42 43.01
CA LYS A 4 1.36 32.34 42.22
C LYS A 4 1.20 32.69 40.73
N ARG A 5 2.25 33.21 40.11
CA ARG A 5 2.38 33.29 38.64
C ARG A 5 2.24 31.87 38.08
N HIS A 6 1.12 31.60 37.41
CA HIS A 6 0.99 30.41 36.56
C HIS A 6 1.90 30.62 35.36
N GLY A 7 3.04 29.93 35.34
CA GLY A 7 3.93 29.91 34.18
C GLY A 7 3.19 29.25 33.03
N THR A 8 3.01 30.00 31.94
CA THR A 8 2.54 29.50 30.65
C THR A 8 3.53 28.45 30.17
N ALA A 9 3.11 27.18 30.12
CA ALA A 9 3.95 26.12 29.55
C ALA A 9 4.29 26.47 28.10
N ALA A 10 5.59 26.50 27.77
CA ALA A 10 6.05 26.77 26.42
C ALA A 10 5.47 25.73 25.46
N ARG A 11 4.90 26.18 24.32
CA ARG A 11 4.47 25.27 23.25
C ARG A 11 5.70 24.47 22.78
N PRO A 12 5.58 23.14 22.64
CA PRO A 12 6.68 22.32 22.13
C PRO A 12 7.08 22.80 20.73
N SER A 13 8.38 22.73 20.41
CA SER A 13 8.86 23.03 19.05
C SER A 13 8.26 22.04 18.04
N ALA A 14 8.24 22.45 16.76
CA ALA A 14 7.79 21.58 15.68
C ALA A 14 8.58 20.26 15.63
N GLU A 15 9.88 20.30 15.88
CA GLU A 15 10.75 19.12 15.94
C GLU A 15 10.36 18.16 17.07
N THR A 16 10.13 18.68 18.29
CA THR A 16 9.69 17.85 19.42
C THR A 16 8.33 17.22 19.17
N SER A 17 7.45 17.92 18.44
CA SER A 17 6.15 17.39 18.03
C SER A 17 6.30 16.33 16.95
N ALA A 18 7.13 16.55 15.93
CA ALA A 18 7.42 15.60 14.86
C ALA A 18 8.00 14.28 15.38
N ASP A 19 8.92 14.33 16.35
CA ASP A 19 9.45 13.14 17.02
C ASP A 19 8.36 12.30 17.68
N LYS A 20 7.40 12.94 18.35
CA LYS A 20 6.26 12.23 18.96
C LYS A 20 5.39 11.56 17.91
N VAL A 21 5.11 12.25 16.80
CA VAL A 21 4.36 11.69 15.67
C VAL A 21 5.08 10.50 15.07
N LEU A 22 6.38 10.62 14.78
CA LEU A 22 7.16 9.51 14.24
C LEU A 22 7.13 8.30 15.18
N ARG A 23 7.32 8.52 16.49
CA ARG A 23 7.28 7.45 17.50
C ARG A 23 5.91 6.79 17.65
N ALA A 24 4.81 7.43 17.26
CA ALA A 24 3.48 6.84 17.36
C ALA A 24 3.27 5.65 16.40
N PHE A 25 3.85 5.71 15.20
CA PHE A 25 3.70 4.65 14.19
C PHE A 25 5.00 3.87 13.90
N ASN A 26 6.18 4.49 14.08
CA ASN A 26 7.49 3.87 13.84
C ASN A 26 7.93 2.91 14.97
N THR A 27 7.00 2.05 15.40
CA THR A 27 7.18 1.06 16.48
C THR A 27 7.09 -0.35 15.93
N TRP A 28 7.70 -1.33 16.60
CA TRP A 28 7.62 -2.74 16.21
C TRP A 28 6.21 -3.34 16.30
N SER A 29 5.22 -2.60 16.81
CA SER A 29 3.81 -2.99 16.71
C SER A 29 3.33 -2.95 15.26
N PHE A 30 3.84 -2.02 14.44
CA PHE A 30 3.46 -1.85 13.03
C PHE A 30 4.64 -2.11 12.10
N LYS A 31 5.81 -1.55 12.43
CA LYS A 31 7.04 -1.65 11.65
C LYS A 31 7.60 -3.06 11.64
N ARG A 32 7.98 -3.55 10.45
CA ARG A 32 8.71 -4.82 10.28
C ARG A 32 10.20 -4.66 10.01
N GLU A 33 10.63 -3.53 9.43
CA GLU A 33 12.01 -3.25 9.07
C GLU A 33 12.30 -1.76 9.29
N GLN A 34 13.55 -1.39 9.54
CA GLN A 34 13.90 0.03 9.66
C GLN A 34 13.65 0.77 8.33
N PRO A 35 13.21 2.03 8.37
CA PRO A 35 13.12 2.83 7.14
C PRO A 35 14.51 3.01 6.56
N GLU A 36 14.63 2.82 5.25
CA GLU A 36 15.90 2.96 4.52
C GLU A 36 16.47 4.38 4.64
N ASN A 37 15.60 5.39 4.61
CA ASN A 37 15.96 6.79 4.79
C ASN A 37 15.20 7.42 5.97
N PRO A 38 15.70 7.26 7.21
CA PRO A 38 15.07 7.84 8.40
C PRO A 38 14.97 9.37 8.35
N HIS A 39 15.93 10.05 7.70
CA HIS A 39 15.95 11.50 7.57
C HIS A 39 14.82 12.01 6.67
N LEU A 40 14.61 11.38 5.51
CA LEU A 40 13.51 11.72 4.61
C LEU A 40 12.14 11.46 5.27
N LEU A 41 12.02 10.35 6.01
CA LEU A 41 10.80 10.06 6.77
C LEU A 41 10.53 11.15 7.82
N MET A 42 11.55 11.52 8.60
CA MET A 42 11.43 12.61 9.58
C MET A 42 11.08 13.93 8.91
N GLN A 43 11.71 14.27 7.78
CA GLN A 43 11.42 15.50 7.04
C GLN A 43 9.94 15.59 6.62
N VAL A 44 9.37 14.50 6.12
CA VAL A 44 7.95 14.44 5.75
C VAL A 44 7.05 14.64 6.98
N VAL A 45 7.39 13.98 8.10
CA VAL A 45 6.64 14.14 9.37
C VAL A 45 6.72 15.57 9.89
N THR A 46 7.91 16.17 9.93
CA THR A 46 8.12 17.56 10.36
C THR A 46 7.34 18.53 9.49
N THR A 47 7.31 18.31 8.17
CA THR A 47 6.54 19.15 7.24
C THR A 47 5.05 19.09 7.52
N ALA A 48 4.48 17.88 7.70
CA ALA A 48 3.06 17.72 8.01
C ALA A 48 2.69 18.38 9.36
N VAL A 49 3.52 18.20 10.38
CA VAL A 49 3.33 18.83 11.70
C VAL A 49 3.40 20.35 11.61
N ALA A 50 4.41 20.89 10.92
CA ALA A 50 4.58 22.34 10.77
C ALA A 50 3.40 23.00 10.03
N ARG A 51 2.77 22.26 9.10
CA ARG A 51 1.59 22.72 8.35
C ARG A 51 0.26 22.43 9.04
N GLY A 52 0.25 21.65 10.13
CA GLY A 52 -0.98 21.17 10.75
C GLY A 52 -1.81 20.28 9.82
N GLU A 53 -1.16 19.57 8.89
CA GLU A 53 -1.81 18.70 7.90
C GLU A 53 -1.78 17.24 8.35
N PRO A 54 -2.73 16.40 7.92
CA PRO A 54 -2.66 14.96 8.16
C PRO A 54 -1.37 14.35 7.59
N LEU A 55 -0.76 13.42 8.33
CA LEU A 55 0.35 12.65 7.79
C LEU A 55 -0.20 11.66 6.75
N ARG A 56 0.20 11.84 5.49
CA ARG A 56 -0.33 11.06 4.36
C ARG A 56 0.46 9.78 4.14
N PHE A 57 -0.25 8.67 4.04
CA PHE A 57 0.26 7.37 3.66
C PHE A 57 -0.43 6.89 2.40
N VAL A 58 0.32 6.20 1.54
CA VAL A 58 -0.23 5.46 0.41
C VAL A 58 0.32 4.05 0.42
N MET A 59 -0.50 3.08 -0.01
CA MET A 59 -0.10 1.68 -0.05
C MET A 59 -0.76 0.96 -1.21
N TYR A 60 -0.05 0.02 -1.81
CA TYR A 60 -0.65 -0.89 -2.79
C TYR A 60 -1.59 -1.88 -2.10
N TRP A 61 -2.78 -2.05 -2.67
CA TRP A 61 -3.72 -3.09 -2.33
C TRP A 61 -4.00 -3.96 -3.55
N GLY A 62 -3.56 -5.21 -3.49
CA GLY A 62 -3.69 -6.14 -4.60
C GLY A 62 -4.95 -6.98 -4.54
N LYS A 63 -5.11 -7.80 -5.56
CA LYS A 63 -6.08 -8.90 -5.61
C LYS A 63 -5.31 -10.21 -5.67
N GLY A 64 -5.77 -11.19 -4.89
CA GLY A 64 -5.30 -12.56 -4.96
C GLY A 64 -6.38 -13.52 -5.47
N PRO A 65 -6.32 -14.80 -5.09
CA PRO A 65 -7.17 -15.83 -5.69
C PRO A 65 -8.66 -15.67 -5.38
N ARG A 66 -8.99 -14.96 -4.29
CA ARG A 66 -10.36 -14.79 -3.81
C ARG A 66 -11.21 -13.95 -4.76
N CYS A 67 -12.47 -14.35 -4.91
CA CYS A 67 -13.49 -13.60 -5.63
C CYS A 67 -14.14 -12.51 -4.77
N SER A 68 -14.10 -12.62 -3.45
CA SER A 68 -14.67 -11.67 -2.50
C SER A 68 -13.65 -11.27 -1.44
N ILE A 69 -13.91 -10.16 -0.77
CA ILE A 69 -13.14 -9.78 0.42
C ILE A 69 -13.28 -10.84 1.51
N GLY A 70 -12.20 -11.08 2.25
CA GLY A 70 -12.16 -12.04 3.36
C GLY A 70 -11.94 -11.39 4.71
N PRO A 71 -12.02 -12.15 5.81
CA PRO A 71 -11.77 -11.64 7.16
C PRO A 71 -10.37 -11.05 7.32
N GLU A 72 -9.36 -11.57 6.62
CA GLU A 72 -7.98 -11.07 6.66
C GLU A 72 -7.84 -9.70 5.96
N ASP A 73 -8.69 -9.40 4.97
CA ASP A 73 -8.75 -8.05 4.40
C ASP A 73 -9.26 -7.07 5.44
N LEU A 74 -10.35 -7.42 6.15
CA LEU A 74 -10.95 -6.59 7.18
C LEU A 74 -10.00 -6.37 8.37
N GLU A 75 -9.38 -7.44 8.86
CA GLU A 75 -8.39 -7.37 9.95
C GLU A 75 -7.19 -6.50 9.56
N CYS A 76 -6.72 -6.58 8.31
CA CYS A 76 -5.65 -5.72 7.82
C CYS A 76 -6.07 -4.24 7.78
N LEU A 77 -7.28 -3.94 7.30
CA LEU A 77 -7.80 -2.57 7.29
C LEU A 77 -7.95 -2.02 8.71
N ASP A 78 -8.41 -2.84 9.67
CA ASP A 78 -8.51 -2.48 11.08
C ASP A 78 -7.12 -2.23 11.69
N PHE A 79 -6.13 -3.05 11.35
CA PHE A 79 -4.75 -2.88 11.79
C PHE A 79 -4.15 -1.55 11.32
N VAL A 80 -4.35 -1.19 10.04
CA VAL A 80 -3.97 0.12 9.49
C VAL A 80 -4.74 1.25 10.20
N GLY A 81 -6.03 1.05 10.48
CA GLY A 81 -6.85 2.00 11.24
C GLY A 81 -6.31 2.24 12.65
N GLY A 82 -5.84 1.19 13.33
CA GLY A 82 -5.18 1.28 14.63
C GLY A 82 -3.90 2.11 14.60
N MET A 83 -3.10 2.01 13.53
CA MET A 83 -1.94 2.88 13.33
C MET A 83 -2.36 4.35 13.21
N MET A 84 -3.40 4.65 12.42
CA MET A 84 -3.91 6.02 12.25
C MET A 84 -4.47 6.59 13.55
N ALA A 85 -5.15 5.77 14.35
CA ALA A 85 -5.65 6.17 15.67
C ALA A 85 -4.50 6.63 16.59
N ARG A 86 -3.41 5.86 16.65
CA ARG A 86 -2.23 6.23 17.46
C ARG A 86 -1.53 7.50 16.99
N ILE A 87 -1.50 7.77 15.69
CA ILE A 87 -1.00 9.05 15.18
C ILE A 87 -1.89 10.21 15.65
N ARG A 88 -3.22 10.03 15.61
CA ARG A 88 -4.21 11.05 16.00
C ARG A 88 -4.13 11.43 17.48
N GLU A 89 -3.73 10.49 18.34
CA GLU A 89 -3.52 10.76 19.78
C GLU A 89 -2.43 11.81 20.04
N VAL A 90 -1.46 11.95 19.13
CA VAL A 90 -0.31 12.86 19.29
C VAL A 90 -0.25 13.98 18.24
N HIS A 91 -1.08 13.90 17.20
CA HIS A 91 -1.19 14.88 16.13
C HIS A 91 -2.66 15.12 15.79
N THR A 92 -3.19 16.30 16.10
CA THR A 92 -4.63 16.59 15.96
C THR A 92 -5.14 16.40 14.53
N ALA A 93 -4.33 16.73 13.51
CA ALA A 93 -4.72 16.50 12.12
C ALA A 93 -4.68 15.01 11.72
N GLY A 94 -4.10 14.15 12.56
CA GLY A 94 -4.09 12.70 12.40
C GLY A 94 -3.27 12.24 11.20
N ALA A 95 -3.75 11.14 10.59
CA ALA A 95 -3.19 10.57 9.39
C ALA A 95 -4.28 10.35 8.35
N ALA A 96 -3.90 10.34 7.08
CA ALA A 96 -4.76 10.00 5.96
C ALA A 96 -4.12 8.86 5.17
N VAL A 97 -4.88 7.81 4.90
CA VAL A 97 -4.42 6.64 4.11
C VAL A 97 -5.17 6.63 2.79
N THR A 98 -4.43 6.43 1.69
CA THR A 98 -5.00 6.08 0.39
C THR A 98 -4.56 4.68 -0.01
N LEU A 99 -5.52 3.80 -0.28
CA LEU A 99 -5.25 2.50 -0.89
C LEU A 99 -5.19 2.66 -2.41
N ILE A 100 -4.07 2.27 -3.00
CA ILE A 100 -3.89 2.22 -4.44
C ILE A 100 -4.23 0.79 -4.88
N LEU A 101 -5.42 0.62 -5.43
CA LEU A 101 -5.97 -0.65 -5.88
C LEU A 101 -5.26 -1.05 -7.18
N THR A 102 -4.45 -2.10 -7.14
CA THR A 102 -3.50 -2.45 -8.22
C THR A 102 -4.15 -3.31 -9.31
N ASP A 103 -5.14 -2.74 -9.99
CA ASP A 103 -5.89 -3.37 -11.08
C ASP A 103 -5.02 -3.77 -12.27
N THR A 104 -3.98 -2.99 -12.58
CA THR A 104 -2.96 -3.36 -13.57
C THR A 104 -2.22 -4.65 -13.19
N HIS A 105 -1.88 -4.83 -11.90
CA HIS A 105 -1.23 -6.06 -11.40
C HIS A 105 -2.17 -7.25 -11.47
N ALA A 106 -3.44 -7.04 -11.11
CA ALA A 106 -4.44 -8.09 -11.13
C ALA A 106 -4.72 -8.55 -12.57
N ARG A 107 -4.83 -7.61 -13.52
CA ARG A 107 -4.97 -7.89 -14.95
C ARG A 107 -3.74 -8.62 -15.50
N HIS A 108 -2.54 -8.17 -15.15
CA HIS A 108 -1.28 -8.83 -15.52
C HIS A 108 -1.25 -10.29 -15.05
N ASN A 109 -1.75 -10.57 -13.84
CA ASN A 109 -1.85 -11.93 -13.32
C ASN A 109 -2.96 -12.77 -13.97
N GLY A 110 -3.77 -12.21 -14.87
CA GLY A 110 -4.81 -12.93 -15.60
C GLY A 110 -6.17 -12.95 -14.91
N HIS A 111 -6.42 -12.08 -13.92
CA HIS A 111 -7.75 -11.98 -13.31
C HIS A 111 -8.76 -11.32 -14.29
N PRO A 112 -10.00 -11.83 -14.40
CA PRO A 112 -11.04 -11.19 -15.20
C PRO A 112 -11.43 -9.81 -14.66
N GLU A 113 -11.70 -8.84 -15.54
CA GLU A 113 -12.05 -7.45 -15.16
C GLU A 113 -13.22 -7.39 -14.17
N GLU A 114 -14.30 -8.15 -14.41
CA GLU A 114 -15.47 -8.19 -13.51
C GLU A 114 -15.08 -8.64 -12.09
N SER A 115 -14.19 -9.62 -11.98
CA SER A 115 -13.69 -10.11 -10.68
C SER A 115 -12.79 -9.06 -10.01
N ILE A 116 -11.95 -8.36 -10.78
CA ILE A 116 -11.13 -7.26 -10.28
C ILE A 116 -12.03 -6.16 -9.72
N ASP A 117 -13.05 -5.77 -10.48
CA ASP A 117 -13.93 -4.66 -10.13
C ASP A 117 -14.82 -4.97 -8.94
N ALA A 118 -15.43 -6.16 -8.89
CA ALA A 118 -16.22 -6.58 -7.75
C ALA A 118 -15.38 -6.61 -6.45
N TYR A 119 -14.20 -7.21 -6.49
CA TYR A 119 -13.31 -7.30 -5.33
C TYR A 119 -12.86 -5.90 -4.85
N PHE A 120 -12.41 -5.06 -5.77
CA PHE A 120 -11.92 -3.72 -5.43
C PHE A 120 -13.04 -2.74 -5.04
N ALA A 121 -14.26 -2.87 -5.57
CA ALA A 121 -15.41 -2.12 -5.08
C ALA A 121 -15.73 -2.48 -3.62
N ALA A 122 -15.68 -3.76 -3.26
CA ALA A 122 -15.88 -4.20 -1.89
C ALA A 122 -14.77 -3.68 -0.94
N ILE A 123 -13.50 -3.74 -1.35
CA ILE A 123 -12.40 -3.14 -0.59
C ILE A 123 -12.60 -1.62 -0.43
N ALA A 124 -12.98 -0.91 -1.50
CA ALA A 124 -13.20 0.53 -1.44
C ALA A 124 -14.32 0.90 -0.46
N ALA A 125 -15.40 0.12 -0.40
CA ALA A 125 -16.48 0.33 0.57
C ALA A 125 -16.00 0.16 2.02
N GLU A 126 -15.21 -0.89 2.31
CA GLU A 126 -14.66 -1.13 3.65
C GLU A 126 -13.60 -0.11 4.06
N ALA A 127 -12.78 0.33 3.10
CA ALA A 127 -11.80 1.39 3.26
C ALA A 127 -12.49 2.72 3.61
N ALA A 128 -13.56 3.07 2.89
CA ALA A 128 -14.33 4.29 3.12
C ALA A 128 -14.97 4.31 4.53
N ARG A 129 -15.50 3.19 5.02
CA ARG A 129 -16.04 3.09 6.40
C ARG A 129 -15.00 3.38 7.49
N ARG A 130 -13.71 3.17 7.18
CA ARG A 130 -12.57 3.45 8.08
C ARG A 130 -11.94 4.82 7.82
N GLY A 131 -12.50 5.61 6.90
CA GLY A 131 -12.00 6.93 6.53
C GLY A 131 -10.78 6.89 5.62
N PHE A 132 -10.56 5.80 4.90
CA PHE A 132 -9.48 5.71 3.91
C PHE A 132 -10.01 6.17 2.55
N ALA A 133 -9.14 6.79 1.76
CA ALA A 133 -9.38 7.03 0.34
C ALA A 133 -8.95 5.80 -0.46
N THR A 134 -9.49 5.66 -1.68
CA THR A 134 -9.00 4.66 -2.64
C THR A 134 -8.86 5.27 -4.03
N CYS A 135 -7.96 4.71 -4.84
CA CYS A 135 -7.83 5.02 -6.27
C CYS A 135 -7.34 3.79 -7.03
N ARG A 136 -7.55 3.75 -8.34
CA ARG A 136 -7.03 2.69 -9.23
C ARG A 136 -5.62 3.04 -9.70
N LEU A 137 -4.73 2.05 -9.72
CA LEU A 137 -3.36 2.25 -10.20
C LEU A 137 -3.34 2.62 -11.69
N SER A 138 -4.19 1.98 -12.50
CA SER A 138 -4.36 2.35 -13.92
C SER A 138 -4.73 3.83 -14.10
N GLY A 139 -5.60 4.36 -13.25
CA GLY A 139 -5.98 5.78 -13.26
C GLY A 139 -4.81 6.72 -12.97
N LEU A 140 -3.91 6.34 -12.06
CA LEU A 140 -2.70 7.12 -11.77
C LEU A 140 -1.74 7.12 -12.95
N VAL A 141 -1.53 5.95 -13.58
CA VAL A 141 -0.67 5.82 -14.76
C VAL A 141 -1.22 6.65 -15.91
N ALA A 142 -2.52 6.56 -16.18
CA ALA A 142 -3.18 7.35 -17.22
C ALA A 142 -3.06 8.86 -16.96
N ALA A 143 -3.25 9.30 -15.70
CA ALA A 143 -3.13 10.71 -15.34
C ALA A 143 -1.70 11.25 -15.43
N ALA A 144 -0.69 10.42 -15.16
CA ALA A 144 0.71 10.80 -15.29
C ALA A 144 1.18 10.88 -16.76
N GLY A 145 0.55 10.10 -17.65
CA GLY A 145 0.86 10.04 -19.07
C GLY A 145 2.33 9.74 -19.33
N GLU A 146 2.93 10.41 -20.32
CA GLU A 146 4.34 10.24 -20.69
C GLU A 146 5.30 10.60 -19.54
N THR A 147 4.88 11.41 -18.57
CA THR A 147 5.72 11.79 -17.41
C THR A 147 6.09 10.60 -16.52
N ALA A 148 5.28 9.54 -16.53
CA ALA A 148 5.57 8.31 -15.81
C ALA A 148 6.60 7.43 -16.54
N VAL A 149 6.75 7.62 -17.85
CA VAL A 149 7.69 6.88 -18.70
C VAL A 149 9.04 7.58 -18.65
N ALA A 150 9.79 7.36 -17.57
CA ALA A 150 11.21 7.68 -17.56
C ALA A 150 11.99 6.51 -18.18
N ALA A 151 13.01 6.80 -18.99
CA ALA A 151 14.02 5.83 -19.37
C ALA A 151 14.88 5.52 -18.12
N ASP A 152 14.39 4.62 -17.27
CA ASP A 152 15.26 3.96 -16.29
C ASP A 152 15.89 2.76 -17.00
N ASP A 153 17.00 3.01 -17.69
CA ASP A 153 17.77 2.00 -18.42
C ASP A 153 18.58 1.09 -17.47
N ALA A 154 18.38 1.24 -16.15
CA ALA A 154 19.04 0.39 -15.17
C ALA A 154 18.61 -1.07 -15.39
N PRO A 155 19.56 -2.02 -15.50
CA PRO A 155 19.23 -3.42 -15.65
C PRO A 155 18.47 -3.90 -14.41
N MET A 156 17.44 -4.72 -14.63
CA MET A 156 16.72 -5.39 -13.56
C MET A 156 17.70 -6.25 -12.74
N PRO A 157 17.76 -6.09 -11.40
CA PRO A 157 18.59 -6.94 -10.56
C PRO A 157 18.18 -8.41 -10.64
N GLU A 158 19.16 -9.31 -10.70
CA GLU A 158 18.94 -10.75 -10.88
C GLU A 158 18.16 -11.37 -9.71
N ASP A 159 18.49 -10.99 -8.48
CA ASP A 159 17.80 -11.43 -7.26
C ASP A 159 16.33 -11.00 -7.22
N VAL A 160 16.02 -9.82 -7.78
CA VAL A 160 14.66 -9.32 -7.94
C VAL A 160 13.92 -10.11 -9.00
N LEU A 161 14.57 -10.41 -10.13
CA LEU A 161 13.98 -11.25 -11.18
C LEU A 161 13.65 -12.65 -10.63
N GLU A 162 14.59 -13.30 -9.94
CA GLU A 162 14.36 -14.62 -9.33
C GLU A 162 13.17 -14.59 -8.36
N SER A 163 13.10 -13.57 -7.50
CA SER A 163 11.99 -13.41 -6.55
C SER A 163 10.65 -13.17 -7.25
N LEU A 164 10.65 -12.40 -8.35
CA LEU A 164 9.46 -12.13 -9.14
C LEU A 164 9.02 -13.36 -9.93
N ALA A 165 9.95 -14.10 -10.54
CA ALA A 165 9.69 -15.34 -11.27
C ALA A 165 9.12 -16.42 -10.33
N ALA A 166 9.65 -16.56 -9.12
CA ALA A 166 9.09 -17.45 -8.10
C ALA A 166 7.66 -17.06 -7.69
N SER A 167 7.35 -15.77 -7.65
CA SER A 167 6.00 -15.26 -7.39
C SER A 167 5.06 -15.49 -8.58
N ALA A 168 5.55 -15.25 -9.79
CA ALA A 168 4.83 -15.47 -11.04
C ALA A 168 4.50 -16.96 -11.22
N GLY A 169 5.40 -17.88 -10.89
CA GLY A 169 5.13 -19.33 -10.92
C GLY A 169 3.93 -19.73 -10.07
N LYS A 170 3.59 -18.96 -9.03
CA LYS A 170 2.40 -19.17 -8.19
C LYS A 170 1.16 -18.48 -8.75
N TRP A 171 1.29 -17.23 -9.20
CA TRP A 171 0.15 -16.33 -9.39
C TRP A 171 -0.07 -15.83 -10.81
N TYR A 172 0.91 -15.94 -11.70
CA TYR A 172 0.80 -15.50 -13.09
C TYR A 172 0.04 -16.53 -13.92
N ARG A 173 -0.93 -16.07 -14.71
CA ARG A 173 -1.76 -16.89 -15.61
C ARG A 173 -1.80 -16.34 -17.03
N GLY A 174 -0.93 -15.38 -17.35
CA GLY A 174 -0.80 -14.86 -18.71
C GLY A 174 -0.07 -15.86 -19.63
N ALA A 175 0.06 -15.48 -20.91
CA ALA A 175 0.79 -16.27 -21.88
C ALA A 175 2.31 -16.19 -21.64
N GLY A 176 3.03 -17.29 -21.89
CA GLY A 176 4.49 -17.36 -21.74
C GLY A 176 4.94 -18.03 -20.45
N THR A 177 6.22 -17.84 -20.10
CA THR A 177 6.82 -18.42 -18.90
C THR A 177 6.63 -17.53 -17.67
N ALA A 178 6.87 -18.07 -16.48
CA ALA A 178 6.89 -17.28 -15.24
C ALA A 178 7.95 -16.16 -15.28
N GLU A 179 9.07 -16.37 -15.98
CA GLU A 179 10.10 -15.36 -16.15
C GLU A 179 9.63 -14.23 -17.08
N ASP A 180 8.94 -14.56 -18.18
CA ASP A 180 8.33 -13.55 -19.06
C ASP A 180 7.33 -12.68 -18.29
N GLY A 181 6.47 -13.33 -17.49
CA GLY A 181 5.55 -12.67 -16.59
C GLY A 181 6.25 -11.76 -15.57
N ALA A 182 7.38 -12.18 -15.02
CA ALA A 182 8.19 -11.39 -14.09
C ALA A 182 8.83 -10.17 -14.75
N ARG A 183 9.39 -10.32 -15.96
CA ARG A 183 9.99 -9.22 -16.75
C ARG A 183 8.95 -8.17 -17.14
N ALA A 184 7.78 -8.62 -17.61
CA ALA A 184 6.67 -7.75 -17.93
C ALA A 184 6.15 -7.02 -16.68
N TYR A 185 6.00 -7.72 -15.55
CA TYR A 185 5.62 -7.10 -14.27
C TYR A 185 6.62 -6.02 -13.84
N TYR A 186 7.92 -6.31 -13.90
CA TYR A 186 8.96 -5.37 -13.53
C TYR A 186 8.88 -4.09 -14.38
N THR A 187 8.79 -4.24 -15.70
CA THR A 187 8.71 -3.13 -16.65
C THR A 187 7.49 -2.25 -16.39
N MET A 188 6.32 -2.87 -16.24
CA MET A 188 5.08 -2.18 -15.88
C MET A 188 5.24 -1.42 -14.55
N ASN A 189 5.80 -2.07 -13.53
CA ASN A 189 5.97 -1.49 -12.21
C ASN A 189 6.96 -0.30 -12.18
N MET A 190 7.93 -0.23 -13.10
CA MET A 190 8.82 0.93 -13.22
C MET A 190 8.07 2.21 -13.61
N VAL A 191 7.07 2.10 -14.49
CA VAL A 191 6.17 3.20 -14.87
C VAL A 191 5.22 3.54 -13.71
N GLU A 192 4.62 2.51 -13.11
CA GLU A 192 3.63 2.67 -12.03
C GLU A 192 4.21 3.35 -10.79
N ARG A 193 5.39 2.92 -10.33
CA ARG A 193 6.03 3.53 -9.15
C ARG A 193 6.27 5.02 -9.37
N ARG A 194 6.56 5.43 -10.62
CA ARG A 194 6.75 6.83 -10.98
C ARG A 194 5.43 7.61 -10.99
N ALA A 195 4.37 7.02 -11.53
CA ALA A 195 3.02 7.61 -11.48
C ALA A 195 2.57 7.86 -10.03
N VAL A 196 2.86 6.93 -9.11
CA VAL A 196 2.57 7.09 -7.68
C VAL A 196 3.33 8.26 -7.05
N GLU A 197 4.62 8.44 -7.38
CA GLU A 197 5.41 9.58 -6.89
C GLU A 197 4.81 10.92 -7.31
N ILE A 198 4.34 11.01 -8.56
CA ILE A 198 3.75 12.21 -9.13
C ILE A 198 2.40 12.51 -8.45
N ALA A 199 1.58 11.48 -8.25
CA ALA A 199 0.25 11.62 -7.65
C ALA A 199 0.28 11.96 -6.15
N PHE A 200 1.29 11.50 -5.42
CA PHE A 200 1.34 11.61 -3.95
C PHE A 200 2.62 12.27 -3.43
N PRO A 201 2.94 13.51 -3.84
CA PRO A 201 4.15 14.19 -3.42
C PRO A 201 4.11 14.43 -1.91
N GLY A 202 5.12 13.99 -1.16
CA GLY A 202 5.21 14.18 0.30
C GLY A 202 4.31 13.23 1.12
N ALA A 203 3.86 12.11 0.54
CA ALA A 203 3.30 11.00 1.29
C ALA A 203 4.39 9.97 1.65
N ILE A 204 4.08 9.10 2.62
CA ILE A 204 4.88 7.93 2.98
C ILE A 204 4.33 6.72 2.22
N PHE A 205 5.18 5.99 1.52
CA PHE A 205 4.79 4.74 0.88
C PHE A 205 4.87 3.59 1.89
N ALA A 206 3.73 3.06 2.32
CA ALA A 206 3.66 1.93 3.23
C ALA A 206 3.58 0.61 2.44
N THR A 207 4.31 -0.41 2.90
CA THR A 207 4.33 -1.71 2.20
C THR A 207 4.50 -2.88 3.16
N PHE A 208 3.87 -4.00 2.80
CA PHE A 208 4.06 -5.29 3.48
C PHE A 208 5.26 -6.06 2.97
N ASN A 209 5.82 -5.67 1.82
CA ASN A 209 7.02 -6.30 1.28
C ASN A 209 8.26 -5.93 2.13
N GLY A 210 9.35 -6.69 1.96
CA GLY A 210 10.63 -6.35 2.58
C GLY A 210 11.47 -5.40 1.72
N SER A 211 12.51 -4.83 2.33
CA SER A 211 13.47 -3.92 1.68
C SER A 211 14.21 -4.52 0.48
N ARG A 212 14.31 -5.85 0.36
CA ARG A 212 14.88 -6.52 -0.82
C ARG A 212 14.17 -6.17 -2.14
N LEU A 213 12.89 -5.81 -2.08
CA LEU A 213 12.10 -5.40 -3.24
C LEU A 213 12.07 -3.88 -3.44
N ARG A 214 13.00 -3.13 -2.81
CA ARG A 214 13.02 -1.66 -2.79
C ARG A 214 12.93 -1.02 -4.18
N CYS A 215 13.59 -1.62 -5.17
CA CYS A 215 13.59 -1.12 -6.54
C CYS A 215 12.17 -1.08 -7.16
N LEU A 216 11.24 -1.89 -6.67
CA LEU A 216 9.84 -1.92 -7.11
C LEU A 216 8.99 -0.80 -6.50
N PHE A 217 9.49 -0.05 -5.54
CA PHE A 217 8.73 1.00 -4.85
C PHE A 217 9.13 2.40 -5.33
N PRO A 218 8.28 3.42 -5.14
CA PRO A 218 8.63 4.82 -5.37
C PRO A 218 10.03 5.17 -4.83
N ALA A 219 10.95 5.56 -5.70
CA ALA A 219 12.33 5.91 -5.37
C ALA A 219 12.42 7.18 -4.50
N ARG A 220 11.53 8.15 -4.71
CA ARG A 220 11.59 9.48 -4.08
C ARG A 220 10.71 9.65 -2.84
N MET A 221 10.01 8.61 -2.42
CA MET A 221 9.15 8.62 -1.23
C MET A 221 9.85 7.89 -0.07
N PRO A 222 9.68 8.33 1.18
CA PRO A 222 10.08 7.53 2.32
C PRO A 222 9.21 6.26 2.39
N ILE A 223 9.85 5.13 2.71
CA ILE A 223 9.16 3.85 2.81
C ILE A 223 8.96 3.47 4.27
N PHE A 224 7.73 3.07 4.60
CA PHE A 224 7.40 2.45 5.87
C PHE A 224 7.09 0.97 5.66
N TYR A 225 8.06 0.11 5.98
CA TYR A 225 7.88 -1.33 5.96
C TYR A 225 7.05 -1.75 7.17
N MET A 226 5.85 -2.27 6.93
CA MET A 226 4.93 -2.65 7.99
C MET A 226 4.47 -4.11 7.90
N TYR A 227 3.99 -4.62 9.03
CA TYR A 227 3.22 -5.86 9.12
C TYR A 227 1.82 -5.65 8.51
N SER A 228 1.16 -6.74 8.11
CA SER A 228 -0.17 -6.69 7.49
C SER A 228 -1.31 -6.81 8.49
N LEU A 229 -1.23 -7.74 9.44
CA LEU A 229 -2.29 -8.02 10.42
C LEU A 229 -1.86 -7.71 11.86
N ARG A 230 -0.64 -8.15 12.20
CA ARG A 230 -0.04 -8.02 13.53
C ARG A 230 1.46 -8.25 13.46
N ARG A 231 2.17 -7.92 14.54
CA ARG A 231 3.61 -8.16 14.65
C ARG A 231 3.98 -9.57 14.23
N GLY A 232 4.93 -9.67 13.30
CA GLY A 232 5.44 -10.94 12.76
C GLY A 232 4.70 -11.45 11.52
N VAL A 233 3.55 -10.86 11.15
CA VAL A 233 2.79 -11.25 9.96
C VAL A 233 2.93 -10.17 8.88
N ALA A 234 3.50 -10.53 7.74
CA ALA A 234 3.67 -9.60 6.61
C ALA A 234 3.21 -10.21 5.27
N VAL A 235 2.48 -11.32 5.33
CA VAL A 235 1.79 -11.87 4.15
C VAL A 235 0.69 -10.90 3.76
N LYS A 236 0.57 -10.60 2.47
CA LYS A 236 -0.46 -9.71 1.94
C LYS A 236 -1.84 -10.32 2.21
N PRO A 237 -2.81 -9.56 2.73
CA PRO A 237 -4.08 -10.12 3.20
C PRO A 237 -4.89 -10.79 2.10
N TRP A 238 -4.82 -10.26 0.86
CA TRP A 238 -5.51 -10.82 -0.31
C TRP A 238 -4.95 -12.16 -0.80
N PHE A 239 -3.83 -12.64 -0.24
CA PHE A 239 -3.29 -13.99 -0.49
C PHE A 239 -3.56 -14.95 0.67
N LEU A 240 -4.37 -14.57 1.65
CA LEU A 240 -4.78 -15.45 2.75
C LEU A 240 -6.20 -16.00 2.51
N PRO A 241 -6.53 -17.20 3.03
CA PRO A 241 -5.57 -18.22 3.44
C PRO A 241 -4.79 -18.74 2.22
N ALA A 242 -3.51 -19.06 2.42
CA ALA A 242 -2.56 -19.28 1.32
C ALA A 242 -2.80 -20.58 0.51
N ASP A 243 -3.65 -21.46 1.04
CA ASP A 243 -4.07 -22.74 0.47
C ASP A 243 -5.39 -22.66 -0.31
N GLN A 244 -6.03 -21.49 -0.36
CA GLN A 244 -7.28 -21.34 -1.09
C GLN A 244 -7.07 -21.53 -2.60
N GLU A 245 -7.75 -22.51 -3.17
CA GLU A 245 -7.81 -22.71 -4.61
C GLU A 245 -8.40 -21.49 -5.31
N LEU A 246 -7.89 -21.23 -6.51
CA LEU A 246 -8.34 -20.12 -7.34
C LEU A 246 -9.81 -20.26 -7.68
N CYS A 247 -10.50 -19.13 -7.67
CA CYS A 247 -11.87 -19.03 -8.14
C CYS A 247 -11.84 -19.07 -9.69
N GLU A 248 -11.83 -20.26 -10.30
CA GLU A 248 -11.78 -20.48 -11.76
C GLU A 248 -13.11 -20.11 -12.43
N PRO A 249 -13.15 -19.61 -13.67
CA PRO A 249 -14.39 -19.19 -14.35
C PRO A 249 -15.51 -20.24 -14.35
N ASP A 250 -15.16 -21.53 -14.49
CA ASP A 250 -16.11 -22.65 -14.54
C ASP A 250 -16.40 -23.29 -13.17
N ALA A 251 -15.60 -22.96 -12.15
CA ALA A 251 -15.80 -23.37 -10.75
C ALA A 251 -16.12 -22.18 -9.83
N CYS A 252 -16.34 -21.00 -10.43
CA CYS A 252 -16.58 -19.76 -9.73
C CYS A 252 -17.97 -19.82 -9.12
N ARG A 253 -18.03 -20.16 -7.83
CA ARG A 253 -19.28 -20.09 -7.04
C ARG A 253 -19.85 -18.67 -6.93
N CYS A 254 -19.19 -17.68 -7.54
CA CYS A 254 -19.60 -16.28 -7.60
C CYS A 254 -20.24 -15.89 -8.94
N ARG A 255 -20.27 -16.76 -9.96
CA ARG A 255 -21.21 -16.55 -11.09
C ARG A 255 -22.61 -16.57 -10.50
N THR A 256 -23.35 -15.47 -10.66
CA THR A 256 -24.81 -15.53 -10.55
C THR A 256 -25.25 -16.60 -11.56
N PRO A 257 -26.19 -17.50 -11.24
CA PRO A 257 -26.69 -18.43 -12.25
C PRO A 257 -27.19 -17.55 -13.40
N GLU A 258 -26.51 -17.57 -14.54
CA GLU A 258 -27.09 -17.04 -15.76
C GLU A 258 -28.44 -17.75 -15.88
N ALA A 259 -29.51 -16.97 -15.94
CA ALA A 259 -30.80 -17.48 -16.36
C ALA A 259 -30.53 -18.10 -17.73
N MET A 260 -30.48 -19.43 -17.78
CA MET A 260 -30.34 -20.15 -19.04
C MET A 260 -31.47 -19.63 -19.94
N PRO A 261 -31.16 -19.13 -21.15
CA PRO A 261 -32.20 -18.96 -22.13
C PRO A 261 -32.80 -20.34 -22.42
N ASP A 262 -34.13 -20.41 -22.38
CA ASP A 262 -34.92 -21.61 -22.71
C ASP A 262 -34.54 -22.21 -24.08
#